data_AF-A0A9E7C1A0-F1
#
_entry.id   AF-A0A9E7C1A0-F1
#
_cell.length_a   1.000
_cell.length_b   1.000
_cell.length_c   1.000
_cell.angle_alpha   90.00
_cell.angle_beta   90.00
_cell.angle_gamma   90.00
#
_symmetry.space_group_name_H-M   'P 1'
#
loop_
_entity.id
_entity.type
_entity.pdbx_description
1 polymer ?
#
loop_
_entity_poly.entity_id
_entity_poly.type
_entity_poly.pdbx_seq_one_letter_code
_entity_poly.pdbx_strand_id
1 'polypeptide(L)'
;MVPTGHTQVKIDARGRRAFWAYWNDADGKHGRRLGPAHVKDSGRRTARGATVWRSGDGPRPTEEHLTPKDAAALLAEILATAPRTTSGGSPTRTLVHVVEGWIAERAGERGLKRSTTLDYVNLFERLFRDLGADTRVDRLDPVELKQYLAGCEAQRVVGVDRAKELREQGETIRKTRIERWTAAPAGSQPIEVATKAEAVRLADELHGTWKPRRPGAYRVVPSGAQRMKPVSRIEVDALRAEGWHVELRVRELWLWCTPAAVQTRNKYRDLLGAVLDFGCSEGWIDRNPLTHVRRTSRKGDRERILRRDDFYDPAEVARLLEQAPGRFPEAFWLCGFHAGMRLPGEALGLRWGAVDFVAGVIRVYDNWVRNAVDTTKTPDSAPIPMTPRLRDALLTLTARSYCTGDTDHVFTREVLRHPAGDRPLRDAFKAAQQAAGQKRIPMYNTRHSFGTGLAREGVVVRTISALMRHDRLSTTEQYMAYAPQPDLARRIASALQPATQPLRVEAFRAPGDISQLLERLDEEIPAKWAREVRDCSARTREPRWSTSNLSSRVGARRAGSCAKCCVASGVPPKMLRLAPLRNPDRPSVIARCVES
;
A
#
# COMPACT_ATOMS: atom_id res chain seq x y z
N MET A 1 -37.34 7.27 23.24
CA MET A 1 -37.96 8.53 22.76
C MET A 1 -39.08 8.93 23.72
N VAL A 2 -39.26 10.23 24.03
CA VAL A 2 -40.40 10.70 24.85
C VAL A 2 -41.62 10.88 23.93
N PRO A 3 -42.79 10.29 24.23
CA PRO A 3 -44.00 10.48 23.42
C PRO A 3 -44.36 11.96 23.31
N THR A 4 -44.69 12.42 22.10
CA THR A 4 -45.11 13.82 21.85
C THR A 4 -46.35 13.85 20.98
N GLY A 5 -47.25 14.80 21.22
CA GLY A 5 -48.50 14.89 20.48
C GLY A 5 -49.14 16.27 20.53
N HIS A 6 -50.19 16.45 19.74
CA HIS A 6 -51.00 17.67 19.68
C HIS A 6 -52.47 17.32 19.42
N THR A 7 -53.37 18.24 19.76
CA THR A 7 -54.79 18.13 19.44
C THR A 7 -55.17 18.99 18.22
N GLN A 8 -56.15 18.51 17.46
CA GLN A 8 -56.70 19.21 16.30
C GLN A 8 -58.23 19.13 16.32
N VAL A 9 -58.91 20.22 15.97
CA VAL A 9 -60.36 20.21 15.73
C VAL A 9 -60.60 19.91 14.26
N LYS A 10 -61.42 18.89 13.98
CA LYS A 10 -61.90 18.56 12.63
C LYS A 10 -63.38 18.86 12.51
N ILE A 11 -63.79 19.31 11.33
CA ILE A 11 -65.18 19.62 10.99
C ILE A 11 -65.67 18.51 10.05
N ASP A 12 -66.80 17.90 10.37
CA ASP A 12 -67.42 16.91 9.48
C ASP A 12 -68.23 17.58 8.35
N ALA A 13 -68.69 16.78 7.38
CA ALA A 13 -69.49 17.27 6.25
C ALA A 13 -70.83 17.93 6.66
N ARG A 14 -71.26 17.77 7.92
CA ARG A 14 -72.47 18.37 8.50
C ARG A 14 -72.14 19.58 9.38
N GLY A 15 -70.91 20.07 9.36
CA GLY A 15 -70.46 21.25 10.10
C GLY A 15 -70.18 21.00 11.59
N ARG A 16 -70.25 19.76 12.08
CA ARG A 16 -70.01 19.42 13.49
C ARG A 16 -68.52 19.32 13.77
N ARG A 17 -68.10 19.88 14.90
CA ARG A 17 -66.69 19.97 15.32
C ARG A 17 -66.36 18.86 16.30
N ALA A 18 -65.20 18.22 16.13
CA ALA A 18 -64.71 17.20 17.06
C ALA A 18 -63.20 17.34 17.28
N PHE A 19 -62.75 17.05 18.51
CA PHE A 19 -61.34 16.98 18.84
C PHE A 19 -60.74 15.64 18.44
N TRP A 20 -59.54 15.70 17.90
CA TRP A 20 -58.66 14.59 17.59
C TRP A 20 -57.31 14.79 18.28
N ALA A 21 -56.76 13.73 18.84
CA ALA A 21 -55.39 13.68 19.34
C ALA A 21 -54.52 12.96 18.31
N TYR A 22 -53.36 13.53 18.00
CA TYR A 22 -52.31 12.92 17.19
C TYR A 22 -51.02 12.89 17.99
N TRP A 23 -50.41 11.72 18.12
CA TRP A 23 -49.16 11.57 18.85
C TRP A 23 -48.23 10.57 18.19
N ASN A 24 -46.94 10.69 18.51
CA ASN A 24 -45.92 9.72 18.15
C ASN A 24 -45.34 9.12 19.42
N ASP A 25 -45.22 7.80 19.45
CA ASP A 25 -44.61 7.04 20.54
C ASP A 25 -43.63 5.98 19.97
N ALA A 26 -43.27 4.98 20.77
CA ALA A 26 -42.32 3.94 20.35
C ALA A 26 -42.83 3.05 19.20
N ASP A 27 -44.14 2.91 19.04
CA ASP A 27 -44.76 2.02 18.05
C ASP A 27 -45.15 2.75 16.76
N GLY A 28 -45.05 4.07 16.74
CA GLY A 28 -45.18 4.88 15.53
C GLY A 28 -46.07 6.10 15.70
N LYS A 29 -46.84 6.43 14.66
CA LYS A 29 -47.74 7.59 14.62
C LYS A 29 -49.17 7.13 14.84
N HIS A 30 -49.87 7.77 15.77
CA HIS A 30 -51.21 7.40 16.17
C HIS A 30 -52.17 8.60 16.09
N GLY A 31 -53.46 8.31 15.89
CA GLY A 31 -54.52 9.31 15.82
C GLY A 31 -55.83 8.78 16.39
N ARG A 32 -56.44 9.51 17.33
CA ARG A 32 -57.69 9.11 18.00
C ARG A 32 -58.65 10.28 18.10
N ARG A 33 -59.93 10.02 17.82
CA ARG A 33 -61.02 10.98 18.09
C ARG A 33 -61.31 11.00 19.60
N LEU A 34 -61.29 12.19 20.21
CA LEU A 34 -61.55 12.38 21.63
C LEU A 34 -63.04 12.61 21.94
N GLY A 35 -63.73 13.42 21.13
CA GLY A 35 -65.13 13.75 21.37
C GLY A 35 -65.61 14.97 20.57
N PRO A 36 -66.91 15.32 20.64
CA PRO A 36 -67.44 16.56 20.06
C PRO A 36 -66.81 17.79 20.74
N ALA A 37 -66.63 18.88 19.99
CA ALA A 37 -65.87 20.05 20.43
C ALA A 37 -66.78 21.26 20.67
N HIS A 38 -66.79 21.78 21.91
CA HIS A 38 -67.41 23.06 22.24
C HIS A 38 -66.38 24.19 22.09
N VAL A 39 -66.23 24.68 20.86
CA VAL A 39 -65.17 25.61 20.50
C VAL A 39 -65.62 26.70 19.54
N LYS A 40 -65.01 27.88 19.67
CA LYS A 40 -65.10 28.99 18.72
C LYS A 40 -63.74 29.35 18.13
N ASP A 41 -63.71 29.79 16.88
CA ASP A 41 -62.50 30.27 16.23
C ASP A 41 -62.05 31.55 16.94
N SER A 42 -60.79 31.60 17.39
CA SER A 42 -60.26 32.77 18.09
C SER A 42 -59.83 33.91 17.17
N GLY A 43 -59.94 33.72 15.84
CA GLY A 43 -59.41 34.64 14.82
C GLY A 43 -57.89 34.58 14.67
N ARG A 44 -57.19 33.86 15.56
CA ARG A 44 -55.74 33.67 15.50
C ARG A 44 -55.38 32.40 14.72
N ARG A 45 -54.23 32.44 14.06
CA ARG A 45 -53.62 31.31 13.37
C ARG A 45 -52.24 31.05 13.97
N THR A 46 -51.81 29.78 13.98
CA THR A 46 -50.44 29.43 14.35
C THR A 46 -49.46 29.79 13.23
N ALA A 47 -48.15 29.77 13.48
CA ALA A 47 -47.12 30.01 12.46
C ALA A 47 -47.19 29.05 11.25
N ARG A 48 -47.88 27.91 11.40
CA ARG A 48 -48.14 26.93 10.32
C ARG A 48 -49.56 27.05 9.73
N GLY A 49 -50.28 28.15 10.01
CA GLY A 49 -51.59 28.45 9.43
C GLY A 49 -52.79 27.77 10.09
N ALA A 50 -52.61 27.00 11.17
CA ALA A 50 -53.72 26.29 11.83
C ALA A 50 -54.57 27.22 12.71
N THR A 51 -55.90 27.03 12.71
CA THR A 51 -56.83 27.77 13.57
C THR A 51 -56.56 27.52 15.06
N VAL A 52 -56.42 28.60 15.82
CA VAL A 52 -56.38 28.54 17.29
C VAL A 52 -57.82 28.59 17.81
N TRP A 53 -58.23 27.57 18.55
CA TRP A 53 -59.59 27.44 19.08
C TRP A 53 -59.67 27.89 20.54
N ARG A 54 -60.75 28.60 20.89
CA ARG A 54 -61.13 28.91 22.28
C ARG A 54 -62.40 28.15 22.65
N SER A 55 -62.68 28.03 23.95
CA SER A 55 -63.95 27.47 24.42
C SER A 55 -65.13 28.23 23.79
N GLY A 56 -66.17 27.47 23.40
CA GLY A 56 -67.42 28.03 22.90
C GLY A 56 -68.11 28.91 23.95
N ASP A 57 -68.97 29.82 23.49
CA ASP A 57 -69.75 30.68 24.37
C ASP A 57 -70.91 29.90 25.01
N GLY A 58 -71.20 30.20 26.28
CA GLY A 58 -72.26 29.54 27.04
C GLY A 58 -71.87 28.17 27.65
N PRO A 59 -72.79 27.56 28.42
CA PRO A 59 -72.58 26.23 29.01
C PRO A 59 -72.40 25.16 27.92
N ARG A 60 -71.69 24.07 28.28
CA ARG A 60 -71.45 22.95 27.36
C ARG A 60 -72.79 22.35 26.91
N PRO A 61 -73.00 22.12 25.59
CA PRO A 61 -74.27 21.58 25.08
C PRO A 61 -74.64 20.20 25.65
N THR A 62 -73.63 19.33 25.82
CA THR A 62 -73.76 18.05 26.54
C THR A 62 -72.46 17.77 27.30
N GLU A 63 -72.49 16.87 28.28
CA GLU A 63 -71.31 16.47 29.06
C GLU A 63 -70.19 15.87 28.16
N GLU A 64 -70.57 15.29 27.02
CA GLU A 64 -69.65 14.75 26.02
C GLU A 64 -68.87 15.84 25.24
N HIS A 65 -69.31 17.10 25.29
CA HIS A 65 -68.63 18.19 24.57
C HIS A 65 -67.39 18.68 25.32
N LEU A 66 -66.25 18.56 24.66
CA LEU A 66 -64.95 18.91 25.22
C LEU A 66 -64.59 20.36 24.93
N THR A 67 -64.00 21.03 25.92
CA THR A 67 -63.30 22.31 25.73
C THR A 67 -61.84 22.06 25.31
N PRO A 68 -61.09 23.08 24.83
CA PRO A 68 -59.67 22.91 24.53
C PRO A 68 -58.84 22.44 25.74
N LYS A 69 -59.24 22.80 26.96
CA LYS A 69 -58.59 22.36 28.20
C LYS A 69 -58.83 20.88 28.47
N ASP A 70 -60.07 20.42 28.29
CA ASP A 70 -60.44 19.00 28.48
C ASP A 70 -59.74 18.12 27.45
N ALA A 71 -59.68 18.57 26.18
CA ALA A 71 -58.96 17.85 25.13
C ALA A 71 -57.44 17.78 25.40
N ALA A 72 -56.85 18.81 26.00
CA ALA A 72 -55.44 18.80 26.39
C ALA A 72 -55.17 17.84 27.57
N ALA A 73 -56.08 17.76 28.54
CA ALA A 73 -55.99 16.81 29.65
C ALA A 73 -56.04 15.35 29.15
N LEU A 74 -56.99 15.04 28.25
CA LEU A 74 -57.10 13.71 27.63
C LEU A 74 -55.86 13.35 26.80
N LEU A 75 -55.26 14.31 26.08
CA LEU A 75 -53.99 14.08 25.39
C LEU A 75 -52.85 13.77 26.39
N ALA A 76 -52.80 14.46 27.53
CA ALA A 76 -51.78 14.20 28.54
C ALA A 76 -51.89 12.78 29.12
N GLU A 77 -53.12 12.28 29.35
CA GLU A 77 -53.37 10.89 29.77
C GLU A 77 -52.92 9.87 28.72
N ILE A 78 -53.19 10.14 27.44
CA ILE A 78 -52.73 9.31 26.33
C ILE A 78 -51.19 9.27 26.29
N LEU A 79 -50.52 10.42 26.41
CA LEU A 79 -49.06 10.48 26.39
C LEU A 79 -48.41 9.86 27.64
N ALA A 80 -49.10 9.87 28.78
CA ALA A 80 -48.62 9.25 30.02
C ALA A 80 -48.65 7.72 29.96
N THR A 81 -49.61 7.15 29.22
CA THR A 81 -49.78 5.71 29.03
C THR A 81 -49.12 5.17 27.76
N ALA A 82 -48.68 6.05 26.86
CA ALA A 82 -48.04 5.68 25.61
C ALA A 82 -46.70 4.95 25.84
N PRO A 83 -46.43 3.87 25.09
CA PRO A 83 -45.22 3.08 25.22
C PRO A 83 -43.98 3.95 24.94
N ARG A 84 -43.05 3.93 25.91
CA ARG A 84 -41.76 4.59 25.80
C ARG A 84 -40.76 3.61 25.25
N THR A 85 -39.87 4.07 24.39
CA THR A 85 -38.65 3.31 24.10
C THR A 85 -37.85 3.26 25.40
N THR A 86 -37.97 2.17 26.14
CA THR A 86 -36.89 1.75 27.03
C THR A 86 -35.70 1.54 26.11
N SER A 87 -34.59 2.20 26.38
CA SER A 87 -33.29 1.75 25.89
C SER A 87 -33.06 0.36 26.49
N GLY A 88 -33.67 -0.66 25.88
CA GLY A 88 -33.28 -2.04 26.11
C GLY A 88 -31.78 -2.06 25.87
N GLY A 89 -31.01 -2.41 26.90
CA GLY A 89 -29.56 -2.42 26.84
C GLY A 89 -29.16 -3.13 25.55
N SER A 90 -28.49 -2.41 24.65
CA SER A 90 -27.89 -2.99 23.46
C SER A 90 -27.16 -4.25 23.93
N PRO A 91 -27.34 -5.42 23.28
CA PRO A 91 -26.72 -6.66 23.72
C PRO A 91 -25.25 -6.35 23.99
N THR A 92 -24.75 -6.66 25.19
CA THR A 92 -23.42 -6.26 25.66
C THR A 92 -22.37 -6.57 24.58
N ARG A 93 -22.03 -5.58 23.75
CA ARG A 93 -21.07 -5.77 22.68
C ARG A 93 -19.69 -5.52 23.26
N THR A 94 -18.82 -6.48 23.00
CA THR A 94 -17.43 -6.45 23.41
C THR A 94 -16.57 -6.05 22.23
N LEU A 95 -15.30 -5.71 22.47
CA LEU A 95 -14.37 -5.31 21.43
C LEU A 95 -14.27 -6.36 20.32
N VAL A 96 -14.25 -7.65 20.67
CA VAL A 96 -14.22 -8.74 19.67
C VAL A 96 -15.45 -8.73 18.76
N HIS A 97 -16.66 -8.54 19.31
CA HIS A 97 -17.88 -8.47 18.50
C HIS A 97 -17.88 -7.31 17.51
N VAL A 98 -17.36 -6.14 17.93
CA VAL A 98 -17.30 -4.97 17.04
C VAL A 98 -16.29 -5.16 15.92
N VAL A 99 -15.14 -5.76 16.24
CA VAL A 99 -14.12 -6.11 15.24
C VAL A 99 -14.64 -7.17 14.27
N GLU A 100 -15.32 -8.20 14.74
CA GLU A 100 -15.93 -9.26 13.93
C GLU A 100 -16.93 -8.68 12.92
N GLY A 101 -17.88 -7.87 13.39
CA GLY A 101 -18.86 -7.21 12.52
C GLY A 101 -18.20 -6.30 11.49
N TRP A 102 -17.21 -5.50 11.92
CA TRP A 102 -16.49 -4.61 11.01
C TRP A 102 -15.68 -5.37 9.95
N ILE A 103 -15.02 -6.47 10.32
CA ILE A 103 -14.29 -7.31 9.36
C ILE A 103 -15.26 -7.98 8.38
N ALA A 104 -16.41 -8.46 8.86
CA ALA A 104 -17.43 -9.07 8.01
C ALA A 104 -17.99 -8.06 6.98
N GLU A 105 -18.34 -6.83 7.40
CA GLU A 105 -18.76 -5.74 6.50
C GLU A 105 -17.68 -5.45 5.45
N ARG A 106 -16.42 -5.33 5.88
CA ARG A 106 -15.31 -4.97 4.98
C ARG A 106 -14.96 -6.08 4.00
N ALA A 107 -15.00 -7.33 4.43
CA ALA A 107 -14.73 -8.48 3.57
C ALA A 107 -15.86 -8.70 2.56
N GLY A 108 -17.13 -8.51 2.96
CA GLY A 108 -18.30 -8.68 2.10
C GLY A 108 -18.55 -7.47 1.19
N GLU A 109 -18.99 -6.36 1.77
CA GLU A 109 -19.55 -5.22 1.03
C GLU A 109 -18.49 -4.38 0.33
N ARG A 110 -17.28 -4.29 0.90
CA ARG A 110 -16.22 -3.40 0.40
C ARG A 110 -15.11 -4.13 -0.36
N GLY A 111 -15.22 -5.45 -0.54
CA GLY A 111 -14.29 -6.26 -1.33
C GLY A 111 -12.83 -6.13 -0.88
N LEU A 112 -12.57 -6.02 0.44
CA LEU A 112 -11.23 -5.81 0.95
C LEU A 112 -10.33 -7.03 0.65
N LYS A 113 -9.11 -6.79 0.13
CA LYS A 113 -8.18 -7.89 -0.21
C LYS A 113 -7.87 -8.75 1.02
N ARG A 114 -7.87 -10.07 0.84
CA ARG A 114 -7.54 -11.07 1.88
C ARG A 114 -6.26 -10.73 2.66
N SER A 115 -5.21 -10.32 1.96
CA SER A 115 -3.93 -9.94 2.57
C SER A 115 -4.06 -8.76 3.54
N THR A 116 -4.93 -7.80 3.22
CA THR A 116 -5.21 -6.62 4.05
C THR A 116 -6.07 -7.00 5.26
N THR A 117 -7.08 -7.84 5.07
CA THR A 117 -7.88 -8.39 6.18
C THR A 117 -6.99 -9.09 7.20
N LEU A 118 -6.10 -9.97 6.74
CA LEU A 118 -5.15 -10.65 7.62
C LEU A 118 -4.16 -9.70 8.32
N ASP A 119 -3.79 -8.58 7.70
CA ASP A 119 -2.99 -7.55 8.36
C ASP A 119 -3.77 -6.86 9.48
N TYR A 120 -5.07 -6.60 9.28
CA TYR A 120 -5.93 -6.00 10.30
C TYR A 120 -6.19 -6.96 11.45
N VAL A 121 -6.52 -8.22 11.15
CA VAL A 121 -6.68 -9.28 12.16
C VAL A 121 -5.44 -9.37 13.05
N ASN A 122 -4.24 -9.38 12.46
CA ASN A 122 -2.99 -9.40 13.23
C ASN A 122 -2.81 -8.18 14.15
N LEU A 123 -3.31 -7.01 13.76
CA LEU A 123 -3.27 -5.81 14.61
C LEU A 123 -4.31 -5.91 15.74
N PHE A 124 -5.49 -6.45 15.45
CA PHE A 124 -6.52 -6.68 16.46
C PHE A 124 -6.11 -7.72 17.51
N GLU A 125 -5.37 -8.76 17.15
CA GLU A 125 -4.81 -9.71 18.14
C GLU A 125 -4.00 -9.03 19.23
N ARG A 126 -3.29 -7.95 18.87
CA ARG A 126 -2.60 -7.14 19.87
C ARG A 126 -3.58 -6.30 20.68
N LEU A 127 -4.54 -5.64 20.03
CA LEU A 127 -5.56 -4.84 20.72
C LEU A 127 -6.37 -5.67 21.71
N PHE A 128 -6.74 -6.91 21.35
CA PHE A 128 -7.42 -7.85 22.23
C PHE A 128 -6.58 -8.23 23.46
N ARG A 129 -5.26 -8.36 23.29
CA ARG A 129 -4.36 -8.62 24.42
C ARG A 129 -4.22 -7.40 25.32
N ASP A 130 -4.08 -6.22 24.73
CA ASP A 130 -3.76 -5.00 25.46
C ASP A 130 -5.00 -4.36 26.12
N LEU A 131 -6.16 -4.40 25.45
CA LEU A 131 -7.41 -3.78 25.91
C LEU A 131 -8.43 -4.82 26.44
N GLY A 132 -8.21 -6.11 26.20
CA GLY A 132 -9.16 -7.19 26.49
C GLY A 132 -10.16 -7.41 25.35
N ALA A 133 -10.25 -8.65 24.84
CA ALA A 133 -11.21 -9.02 23.80
C ALA A 133 -12.67 -8.85 24.23
N ASP A 134 -12.94 -9.19 25.49
CA ASP A 134 -14.28 -9.19 26.09
C ASP A 134 -14.63 -7.84 26.76
N THR A 135 -13.76 -6.84 26.61
CA THR A 135 -14.00 -5.48 27.12
C THR A 135 -15.20 -4.88 26.41
N ARG A 136 -16.15 -4.37 27.18
CA ARG A 136 -17.34 -3.74 26.63
C ARG A 136 -16.98 -2.43 25.93
N VAL A 137 -17.48 -2.25 24.71
CA VAL A 137 -17.10 -1.08 23.91
C VAL A 137 -17.71 0.24 24.41
N ASP A 138 -18.84 0.16 25.11
CA ASP A 138 -19.49 1.32 25.75
C ASP A 138 -18.74 1.82 26.99
N ARG A 139 -17.82 1.01 27.53
CA ARG A 139 -16.98 1.36 28.69
C ARG A 139 -15.57 1.81 28.32
N LEU A 140 -15.25 1.91 27.03
CA LEU A 140 -13.92 2.35 26.59
C LEU A 140 -13.73 3.84 26.88
N ASP A 141 -12.84 4.15 27.82
CA ASP A 141 -12.57 5.53 28.21
C ASP A 141 -11.66 6.25 27.18
N PRO A 142 -12.04 7.45 26.69
CA PRO A 142 -11.24 8.22 25.75
C PRO A 142 -9.83 8.58 26.24
N VAL A 143 -9.65 8.84 27.54
CA VAL A 143 -8.37 9.21 28.14
C VAL A 143 -7.46 7.99 28.20
N GLU A 144 -7.96 6.84 28.63
CA GLU A 144 -7.22 5.58 28.64
C GLU A 144 -6.77 5.18 27.24
N LEU A 145 -7.68 5.26 26.24
CA LEU A 145 -7.33 4.97 24.85
C LEU A 145 -6.25 5.92 24.30
N LYS A 146 -6.33 7.20 24.65
CA LYS A 146 -5.32 8.19 24.25
C LYS A 146 -3.97 7.87 24.88
N GLN A 147 -3.94 7.50 26.17
CA GLN A 147 -2.72 7.10 26.88
C GLN A 147 -2.14 5.81 26.28
N TYR A 148 -2.98 4.82 25.99
CA TYR A 148 -2.57 3.58 25.32
C TYR A 148 -1.90 3.85 23.97
N LEU A 149 -2.52 4.67 23.12
CA LEU A 149 -1.96 5.02 21.81
C LEU A 149 -0.65 5.83 21.93
N ALA A 150 -0.56 6.72 22.92
CA ALA A 150 0.65 7.50 23.21
C ALA A 150 1.78 6.66 23.81
N GLY A 151 1.45 5.59 24.54
CA GLY A 151 2.37 4.62 25.12
C GLY A 151 2.69 3.44 24.21
N CYS A 152 2.17 3.42 22.97
CA CYS A 152 2.33 2.28 22.07
C CYS A 152 3.82 2.01 21.76
N GLU A 153 4.24 0.78 22.05
CA GLU A 153 5.59 0.24 21.82
C GLU A 153 5.63 -0.66 20.59
N ALA A 154 6.72 -0.67 19.84
CA ALA A 154 7.04 -1.75 18.91
C ALA A 154 7.66 -2.91 19.72
N GLN A 155 7.06 -4.10 19.58
CA GLN A 155 7.49 -5.31 20.27
C GLN A 155 8.06 -6.30 19.26
N ARG A 156 9.29 -6.75 19.49
CA ARG A 156 9.94 -7.78 18.66
C ARG A 156 10.30 -8.98 19.51
N VAL A 157 9.89 -10.17 19.08
CA VAL A 157 10.28 -11.41 19.75
C VAL A 157 11.76 -11.66 19.51
N VAL A 158 12.52 -11.86 20.59
CA VAL A 158 13.96 -12.17 20.54
C VAL A 158 14.25 -13.49 21.25
N GLY A 159 15.34 -14.14 20.86
CA GLY A 159 15.84 -15.34 21.54
C GLY A 159 16.40 -14.99 22.93
N VAL A 160 16.57 -16.01 23.78
CA VAL A 160 17.05 -15.83 25.16
C VAL A 160 18.43 -15.17 25.20
N ASP A 161 19.36 -15.62 24.38
CA ASP A 161 20.72 -15.08 24.39
C ASP A 161 20.75 -13.64 23.88
N ARG A 162 20.04 -13.37 22.78
CA ARG A 162 19.89 -12.00 22.26
C ARG A 162 19.19 -11.07 23.26
N ALA A 163 18.25 -11.58 24.05
CA ALA A 163 17.59 -10.83 25.10
C ALA A 163 18.56 -10.44 26.23
N LYS A 164 19.52 -11.29 26.57
CA LYS A 164 20.59 -10.98 27.54
C LYS A 164 21.51 -9.88 26.99
N GLU A 165 22.01 -10.05 25.77
CA GLU A 165 22.87 -9.06 25.11
C GLU A 165 22.21 -7.66 25.04
N LEU A 166 20.93 -7.60 24.66
CA LEU A 166 20.20 -6.34 24.57
C LEU A 166 20.02 -5.70 25.96
N ARG A 167 19.79 -6.49 27.02
CA ARG A 167 19.73 -5.96 28.39
C ARG A 167 21.04 -5.35 28.84
N GLU A 168 22.15 -5.99 28.53
CA GLU A 168 23.50 -5.46 28.81
C GLU A 168 23.75 -4.15 28.06
N GLN A 169 23.17 -3.99 26.87
CA GLN A 169 23.20 -2.75 26.08
C GLN A 169 22.22 -1.67 26.59
N GLY A 170 21.51 -1.91 27.70
CA GLY A 170 20.54 -0.97 28.27
C GLY A 170 19.17 -0.93 27.57
N GLU A 171 18.88 -1.89 26.69
CA GLU A 171 17.61 -1.96 25.97
C GLU A 171 16.49 -2.54 26.83
N THR A 172 15.25 -2.09 26.57
CA THR A 172 14.07 -2.55 27.32
C THR A 172 13.60 -3.92 26.86
N ILE A 173 13.81 -4.95 27.69
CA ILE A 173 13.38 -6.32 27.42
C ILE A 173 12.34 -6.80 28.44
N ARG A 174 11.15 -7.18 27.96
CA ARG A 174 10.05 -7.71 28.76
C ARG A 174 9.86 -9.21 28.50
N LYS A 175 9.82 -10.02 29.57
CA LYS A 175 9.37 -11.42 29.49
C LYS A 175 7.85 -11.41 29.67
N THR A 176 7.10 -11.83 28.67
CA THR A 176 5.63 -11.74 28.68
C THR A 176 5.00 -13.08 28.36
N ARG A 177 3.99 -13.45 29.14
CA ARG A 177 3.09 -14.56 28.86
C ARG A 177 2.13 -14.14 27.75
N ILE A 178 2.33 -14.70 26.56
CA ILE A 178 1.47 -14.45 25.40
C ILE A 178 0.56 -15.65 25.19
N GLU A 179 -0.74 -15.37 25.20
CA GLU A 179 -1.79 -16.31 24.84
C GLU A 179 -2.00 -16.25 23.34
N ARG A 180 -2.12 -17.42 22.71
CA ARG A 180 -2.32 -17.55 21.28
C ARG A 180 -3.26 -18.70 21.01
N TRP A 181 -4.36 -18.40 20.35
CA TRP A 181 -5.30 -19.41 19.87
C TRP A 181 -4.63 -20.25 18.78
N THR A 182 -4.84 -21.55 18.85
CA THR A 182 -4.39 -22.50 17.82
C THR A 182 -5.51 -23.48 17.50
N ALA A 183 -5.65 -23.85 16.23
CA ALA A 183 -6.66 -24.78 15.78
C ALA A 183 -6.09 -25.88 14.88
N ALA A 184 -6.72 -27.05 14.92
CA ALA A 184 -6.52 -28.12 13.95
C ALA A 184 -7.88 -28.76 13.60
N PRO A 185 -8.02 -29.33 12.39
CA PRO A 185 -9.23 -30.06 12.01
C PRO A 185 -9.54 -31.20 12.99
N ALA A 186 -10.81 -31.55 13.16
CA ALA A 186 -11.26 -32.59 14.10
C ALA A 186 -10.45 -33.89 14.02
N GLY A 187 -10.17 -34.38 12.79
CA GLY A 187 -9.42 -35.60 12.54
C GLY A 187 -7.89 -35.49 12.66
N SER A 188 -7.36 -34.35 13.11
CA SER A 188 -5.92 -34.13 13.26
C SER A 188 -5.40 -34.40 14.68
N GLN A 189 -6.29 -34.72 15.62
CA GLN A 189 -5.89 -35.04 16.97
C GLN A 189 -5.22 -36.41 17.06
N PRO A 190 -4.09 -36.52 17.76
CA PRO A 190 -3.52 -37.81 18.10
C PRO A 190 -4.41 -38.56 19.08
N ILE A 191 -4.57 -39.87 18.87
CA ILE A 191 -5.32 -40.76 19.76
C ILE A 191 -4.32 -41.51 20.65
N GLU A 192 -4.56 -41.54 21.96
CA GLU A 192 -3.77 -42.35 22.89
C GLU A 192 -4.48 -43.67 23.18
N VAL A 193 -3.74 -44.78 23.08
CA VAL A 193 -4.21 -46.15 23.35
C VAL A 193 -3.29 -46.84 24.34
N ALA A 194 -3.81 -47.81 25.09
CA ALA A 194 -3.10 -48.42 26.20
C ALA A 194 -2.09 -49.50 25.74
N THR A 195 -2.39 -50.17 24.64
CA THR A 195 -1.58 -51.31 24.17
C THR A 195 -0.93 -51.07 22.81
N LYS A 196 0.20 -51.74 22.56
CA LYS A 196 0.88 -51.70 21.26
C LYS A 196 0.00 -52.28 20.15
N ALA A 197 -0.76 -53.33 20.47
CA ALA A 197 -1.64 -53.99 19.51
C ALA A 197 -2.76 -53.06 19.04
N GLU A 198 -3.38 -52.31 19.95
CA GLU A 198 -4.34 -51.26 19.59
C GLU A 198 -3.71 -50.15 18.74
N ALA A 199 -2.47 -49.75 19.08
CA ALA A 199 -1.78 -48.68 18.36
C ALA A 199 -1.48 -49.05 16.91
N VAL A 200 -1.10 -50.30 16.66
CA VAL A 200 -0.85 -50.83 15.32
C VAL A 200 -2.15 -50.88 14.53
N ARG A 201 -3.21 -51.51 15.08
CA ARG A 201 -4.51 -51.59 14.39
C ARG A 201 -5.07 -50.21 14.02
N LEU A 202 -5.04 -49.29 14.98
CA LEU A 202 -5.57 -47.94 14.78
C LEU A 202 -4.71 -47.12 13.81
N ALA A 203 -3.39 -47.34 13.79
CA ALA A 203 -2.53 -46.73 12.79
C ALA A 203 -2.82 -47.27 11.38
N ASP A 204 -3.09 -48.56 11.22
CA ASP A 204 -3.44 -49.14 9.92
C ASP A 204 -4.79 -48.60 9.42
N GLU A 205 -5.80 -48.53 10.30
CA GLU A 205 -7.13 -47.99 10.00
C GLU A 205 -7.11 -46.51 9.60
N LEU A 206 -6.36 -45.69 10.34
CA LEU A 206 -6.26 -44.25 10.09
C LEU A 206 -5.17 -43.90 9.06
N HIS A 207 -4.58 -44.92 8.43
CA HIS A 207 -3.40 -44.83 7.56
C HIS A 207 -2.31 -43.96 8.17
N GLY A 208 -2.12 -44.03 9.49
CA GLY A 208 -1.32 -43.13 10.31
C GLY A 208 0.02 -43.71 10.74
N THR A 209 0.66 -43.00 11.66
CA THR A 209 1.89 -43.45 12.33
C THR A 209 1.64 -43.54 13.83
N TRP A 210 2.32 -44.46 14.52
CA TRP A 210 2.22 -44.56 15.97
C TRP A 210 3.60 -44.51 16.62
N LYS A 211 3.64 -44.08 17.88
CA LYS A 211 4.86 -44.10 18.69
C LYS A 211 4.56 -44.33 20.17
N PRO A 212 5.42 -45.04 20.91
CA PRO A 212 5.29 -45.13 22.37
C PRO A 212 5.48 -43.75 22.99
N ARG A 213 4.68 -43.41 24.01
CA ARG A 213 4.79 -42.13 24.74
C ARG A 213 5.30 -42.33 26.16
N ARG A 214 4.71 -43.27 26.89
CA ARG A 214 5.07 -43.69 28.26
C ARG A 214 4.68 -45.16 28.43
N PRO A 215 5.16 -45.89 29.47
CA PRO A 215 4.72 -47.25 29.72
C PRO A 215 3.19 -47.34 29.76
N GLY A 216 2.62 -48.24 28.96
CA GLY A 216 1.16 -48.39 28.83
C GLY A 216 0.44 -47.26 28.08
N ALA A 217 1.13 -46.43 27.29
CA ALA A 217 0.49 -45.44 26.42
C ALA A 217 1.21 -45.27 25.09
N TYR A 218 0.48 -45.48 24.00
CA TYR A 218 0.91 -45.34 22.62
C TYR A 218 0.11 -44.22 21.96
N ARG A 219 0.79 -43.36 21.21
CA ARG A 219 0.19 -42.23 20.50
C ARG A 219 0.10 -42.56 19.02
N VAL A 220 -1.11 -42.58 18.48
CA VAL A 220 -1.41 -42.76 17.05
C VAL A 220 -1.74 -41.41 16.42
N VAL A 221 -1.16 -41.12 15.25
CA VAL A 221 -1.31 -39.88 14.50
C VAL A 221 -1.77 -40.22 13.08
N PRO A 222 -2.98 -39.81 12.65
CA PRO A 222 -3.46 -40.03 11.28
C PRO A 222 -2.53 -39.43 10.22
N SER A 223 -2.43 -40.02 9.01
CA SER A 223 -1.57 -39.47 7.93
C SER A 223 -2.00 -38.08 7.46
N GLY A 224 -3.30 -37.79 7.49
CA GLY A 224 -3.85 -36.47 7.16
C GLY A 224 -3.77 -35.44 8.30
N ALA A 225 -3.18 -35.80 9.45
CA ALA A 225 -3.19 -34.94 10.63
C ALA A 225 -2.40 -33.65 10.40
N GLN A 226 -3.10 -32.52 10.50
CA GLN A 226 -2.48 -31.21 10.42
C GLN A 226 -1.99 -30.76 11.80
N ARG A 227 -0.78 -30.19 11.84
CA ARG A 227 -0.30 -29.52 13.05
C ARG A 227 -1.23 -28.36 13.41
N MET A 228 -1.47 -28.16 14.70
CA MET A 228 -2.21 -26.99 15.17
C MET A 228 -1.54 -25.71 14.68
N LYS A 229 -2.29 -24.91 13.94
CA LYS A 229 -1.85 -23.63 13.38
C LYS A 229 -2.40 -22.49 14.24
N PRO A 230 -1.66 -21.38 14.37
CA PRO A 230 -2.22 -20.19 15.01
C PRO A 230 -3.43 -19.65 14.26
N VAL A 231 -4.47 -19.29 15.01
CA VAL A 231 -5.68 -18.65 14.51
C VAL A 231 -5.94 -17.37 15.30
N SER A 232 -6.74 -16.48 14.74
CA SER A 232 -7.14 -15.25 15.42
C SER A 232 -8.31 -15.50 16.36
N ARG A 233 -8.47 -14.63 17.36
CA ARG A 233 -9.57 -14.69 18.34
C ARG A 233 -10.95 -14.64 17.65
N ILE A 234 -11.08 -13.89 16.56
CA ILE A 234 -12.33 -13.74 15.81
C ILE A 234 -12.73 -15.02 15.05
N GLU A 235 -11.78 -15.91 14.74
CA GLU A 235 -12.04 -17.17 14.03
C GLU A 235 -12.42 -18.30 14.99
N VAL A 236 -12.15 -18.14 16.29
CA VAL A 236 -12.26 -19.23 17.29
C VAL A 236 -13.66 -19.82 17.37
N ASP A 237 -14.68 -18.97 17.44
CA ASP A 237 -16.05 -19.43 17.68
C ASP A 237 -16.64 -20.08 16.42
N ALA A 238 -16.31 -19.57 15.23
CA ALA A 238 -16.65 -20.20 13.96
C ALA A 238 -15.97 -21.57 13.79
N LEU A 239 -14.67 -21.67 14.07
CA LEU A 239 -13.93 -22.93 13.96
C LEU A 239 -14.46 -23.99 14.93
N ARG A 240 -14.83 -23.60 16.16
CA ARG A 240 -15.48 -24.51 17.12
C ARG A 240 -16.82 -25.01 16.60
N ALA A 241 -17.64 -24.13 16.00
CA ALA A 241 -18.91 -24.51 15.41
C ALA A 241 -18.74 -25.49 14.23
N GLU A 242 -17.67 -25.37 13.46
CA GLU A 242 -17.27 -26.31 12.41
C GLU A 242 -16.65 -27.63 12.95
N GLY A 243 -16.58 -27.81 14.27
CA GLY A 243 -16.02 -29.01 14.91
C GLY A 243 -14.49 -29.06 14.93
N TRP A 244 -13.81 -27.95 14.61
CA TRP A 244 -12.35 -27.91 14.76
C TRP A 244 -11.95 -27.99 16.22
N HIS A 245 -10.83 -28.63 16.47
CA HIS A 245 -10.21 -28.59 17.77
C HIS A 245 -9.44 -27.28 17.94
N VAL A 246 -9.90 -26.45 18.87
CA VAL A 246 -9.31 -25.15 19.19
C VAL A 246 -8.79 -25.14 20.63
N GLU A 247 -7.52 -24.75 20.79
CA GLU A 247 -6.80 -24.70 22.06
C GLU A 247 -6.19 -23.31 22.26
N LEU A 248 -6.31 -22.74 23.47
CA LEU A 248 -5.56 -21.56 23.86
C LEU A 248 -4.19 -21.98 24.38
N ARG A 249 -3.13 -21.63 23.63
CA ARG A 249 -1.76 -21.93 24.03
C ARG A 249 -1.09 -20.74 24.65
N VAL A 250 -0.40 -21.01 25.74
CA VAL A 250 0.37 -20.02 26.47
C VAL A 250 1.85 -20.21 26.13
N ARG A 251 2.53 -19.13 25.77
CA ARG A 251 3.99 -19.13 25.60
C ARG A 251 4.60 -17.96 26.35
N GLU A 252 5.70 -18.21 27.03
CA GLU A 252 6.56 -17.14 27.52
C GLU A 252 7.51 -16.70 26.40
N LEU A 253 7.45 -15.42 26.04
CA LEU A 253 8.27 -14.83 25.00
C LEU A 253 9.06 -13.65 25.57
N TRP A 254 10.29 -13.49 25.08
CA TRP A 254 11.13 -12.32 25.34
C TRP A 254 10.84 -11.28 24.27
N LEU A 255 10.33 -10.12 24.69
CA LEU A 255 9.98 -9.01 23.83
C LEU A 255 10.98 -7.88 24.02
N TRP A 256 11.62 -7.49 22.92
CA TRP A 256 12.34 -6.22 22.85
C TRP A 256 11.34 -5.12 22.55
N CYS A 257 11.18 -4.20 23.51
CA CYS A 257 10.26 -3.09 23.47
C CYS A 257 11.01 -1.81 23.09
N THR A 258 10.56 -1.15 22.03
CA THR A 258 11.05 0.17 21.61
C THR A 258 9.85 1.10 21.39
N PRO A 259 10.01 2.42 21.44
CA PRO A 259 8.92 3.33 21.08
C PRO A 259 8.41 3.02 19.66
N ALA A 260 7.10 2.84 19.49
CA ALA A 260 6.55 2.56 18.17
C ALA A 260 6.76 3.75 17.23
N ALA A 261 7.08 3.45 15.96
CA ALA A 261 7.12 4.47 14.91
C ALA A 261 5.76 5.21 14.83
N VAL A 262 5.80 6.50 14.51
CA VAL A 262 4.61 7.36 14.40
C VAL A 262 3.57 6.77 13.44
N GLN A 263 4.02 6.19 12.32
CA GLN A 263 3.14 5.52 11.36
C GLN A 263 2.44 4.30 11.97
N THR A 264 3.12 3.51 12.79
CA THR A 264 2.54 2.38 13.49
C THR A 264 1.45 2.85 14.46
N ARG A 265 1.74 3.88 15.27
CA ARG A 265 0.77 4.46 16.21
C ARG A 265 -0.48 4.96 15.49
N ASN A 266 -0.29 5.71 14.40
CA ASN A 266 -1.40 6.18 13.57
C ASN A 266 -2.19 5.02 12.96
N LYS A 267 -1.54 3.93 12.55
CA LYS A 267 -2.23 2.74 12.02
C LYS A 267 -3.16 2.11 13.07
N TYR A 268 -2.69 1.95 14.31
CA TYR A 268 -3.53 1.45 15.42
C TYR A 268 -4.68 2.43 15.72
N ARG A 269 -4.40 3.73 15.81
CA ARG A 269 -5.42 4.76 16.04
C ARG A 269 -6.49 4.75 14.94
N ASP A 270 -6.08 4.73 13.68
CA ASP A 270 -6.97 4.82 12.53
C ASP A 270 -7.83 3.56 12.41
N LEU A 271 -7.25 2.38 12.67
CA LEU A 271 -7.97 1.11 12.65
C LEU A 271 -8.96 0.99 13.81
N LEU A 272 -8.54 1.30 15.04
CA LEU A 272 -9.43 1.28 16.21
C LEU A 272 -10.54 2.33 16.06
N GLY A 273 -10.21 3.52 15.55
CA GLY A 273 -11.19 4.56 15.24
C GLY A 273 -12.25 4.07 14.26
N ALA A 274 -11.84 3.41 13.16
CA ALA A 274 -12.77 2.89 12.16
C ALA A 274 -13.69 1.79 12.69
N VAL A 275 -13.20 0.92 13.59
CA VAL A 275 -14.02 -0.11 14.24
C VAL A 275 -15.03 0.50 15.19
N LEU A 276 -14.63 1.53 15.95
CA LEU A 276 -15.54 2.19 16.88
C LEU A 276 -16.57 3.07 16.14
N ASP A 277 -16.21 3.66 14.99
CA ASP A 277 -17.16 4.33 14.10
C ASP A 277 -18.22 3.34 13.58
N PHE A 278 -17.82 2.12 13.24
CA PHE A 278 -18.75 1.04 12.89
C PHE A 278 -19.65 0.65 14.06
N GLY A 279 -19.09 0.52 15.27
CA GLY A 279 -19.90 0.34 16.48
C GLY A 279 -20.92 1.46 16.70
N CYS A 280 -20.61 2.69 16.27
CA CYS A 280 -21.57 3.80 16.30
C CYS A 280 -22.65 3.69 15.21
N SER A 281 -22.29 3.30 13.98
CA SER A 281 -23.28 3.13 12.91
C SER A 281 -24.28 2.01 13.19
N GLU A 282 -23.83 0.96 13.87
CA GLU A 282 -24.68 -0.15 14.32
C GLU A 282 -25.50 0.16 15.58
N GLY A 283 -25.33 1.35 16.17
CA GLY A 283 -26.00 1.75 17.41
C GLY A 283 -25.53 0.99 18.66
N TRP A 284 -24.33 0.43 18.64
CA TRP A 284 -23.73 -0.28 19.78
C TRP A 284 -22.97 0.64 20.72
N ILE A 285 -22.54 1.80 20.23
CA ILE A 285 -21.88 2.86 20.98
C ILE A 285 -22.52 4.19 20.57
N ASP A 286 -22.81 5.08 21.51
CA ASP A 286 -23.42 6.38 21.19
C ASP A 286 -22.48 7.30 20.40
N ARG A 287 -21.19 7.30 20.75
CA ARG A 287 -20.16 8.16 20.14
C ARG A 287 -18.80 7.48 20.16
N ASN A 288 -18.00 7.71 19.12
CA ASN A 288 -16.65 7.15 19.04
C ASN A 288 -15.72 7.85 20.07
N PRO A 289 -15.15 7.13 21.05
CA PRO A 289 -14.26 7.73 22.05
C PRO A 289 -12.95 8.26 21.45
N LEU A 290 -12.57 7.85 20.24
CA LEU A 290 -11.38 8.33 19.53
C LEU A 290 -11.61 9.55 18.63
N THR A 291 -12.83 10.10 18.60
CA THR A 291 -13.18 11.24 17.72
C THR A 291 -12.20 12.41 17.87
N HIS A 292 -11.80 12.74 19.10
CA HIS A 292 -10.91 13.87 19.38
C HIS A 292 -9.41 13.48 19.45
N VAL A 293 -9.09 12.19 19.33
CA VAL A 293 -7.70 11.72 19.31
C VAL A 293 -7.14 11.91 17.92
N ARG A 294 -6.34 12.97 17.73
CA ARG A 294 -5.72 13.31 16.44
C ARG A 294 -4.56 12.38 16.12
N ARG A 295 -4.32 12.17 14.82
CA ARG A 295 -3.12 11.49 14.32
C ARG A 295 -1.88 12.23 14.79
N THR A 296 -0.87 11.50 15.25
CA THR A 296 0.44 12.09 15.54
C THR A 296 1.12 12.42 14.21
N SER A 297 1.43 13.69 13.98
CA SER A 297 2.13 14.12 12.77
C SER A 297 3.47 14.72 13.14
N ARG A 298 4.57 14.07 12.73
CA ARG A 298 5.87 14.75 12.61
C ARG A 298 5.97 15.24 11.17
N LYS A 299 6.01 16.56 10.97
CA LYS A 299 6.23 17.17 9.64
C LYS A 299 7.53 16.64 9.01
N GLY A 300 8.52 16.26 9.81
CA GLY A 300 9.80 15.69 9.39
C GLY A 300 9.82 14.20 8.97
N ASP A 301 8.83 13.38 9.36
CA ASP A 301 8.79 11.95 8.95
C ASP A 301 8.16 11.76 7.55
N ARG A 302 7.57 12.82 6.98
CA ARG A 302 6.74 12.76 5.76
C ARG A 302 7.54 12.76 4.47
N GLU A 303 8.83 13.05 4.51
CA GLU A 303 9.72 12.94 3.36
C GLU A 303 10.86 12.00 3.73
N ARG A 304 10.64 10.69 3.60
CA ARG A 304 11.77 9.79 3.37
C ARG A 304 12.29 10.12 1.97
N ILE A 305 13.11 11.15 1.89
CA ILE A 305 13.86 11.52 0.69
C ILE A 305 14.65 10.28 0.29
N LEU A 306 14.54 9.88 -0.98
CA LEU A 306 15.33 8.80 -1.52
C LEU A 306 16.81 9.20 -1.46
N ARG A 307 17.61 8.46 -0.70
CA ARG A 307 19.06 8.72 -0.54
C ARG A 307 19.88 7.78 -1.39
N ARG A 308 21.16 8.14 -1.61
CA ARG A 308 22.10 7.28 -2.33
C ARG A 308 22.16 5.87 -1.74
N ASP A 309 22.00 5.74 -0.42
CA ASP A 309 22.03 4.47 0.31
C ASP A 309 20.78 3.59 0.16
N ASP A 310 19.72 4.10 -0.47
CA ASP A 310 18.49 3.33 -0.67
C ASP A 310 18.49 2.50 -1.98
N PHE A 311 19.47 2.70 -2.87
CA PHE A 311 19.55 2.04 -4.18
C PHE A 311 20.99 1.71 -4.60
N TYR A 312 21.12 0.97 -5.71
CA TYR A 312 22.39 0.64 -6.36
C TYR A 312 22.51 1.26 -7.75
N ASP A 313 23.73 1.63 -8.13
CA ASP A 313 24.09 2.03 -9.49
C ASP A 313 24.26 0.78 -10.39
N PRO A 314 24.22 0.90 -11.72
CA PRO A 314 24.31 -0.25 -12.63
C PRO A 314 25.53 -1.16 -12.39
N ALA A 315 26.70 -0.58 -12.11
CA ALA A 315 27.91 -1.33 -11.80
C ALA A 315 27.82 -2.08 -10.45
N GLU A 316 27.13 -1.52 -9.46
CA GLU A 316 26.89 -2.18 -8.17
C GLU A 316 25.89 -3.34 -8.33
N VAL A 317 24.85 -3.14 -9.13
CA VAL A 317 23.89 -4.19 -9.49
C VAL A 317 24.61 -5.35 -10.19
N ALA A 318 25.48 -5.07 -11.17
CA ALA A 318 26.25 -6.10 -11.87
C ALA A 318 27.10 -6.95 -10.90
N ARG A 319 27.91 -6.30 -10.04
CA ARG A 319 28.72 -6.99 -9.02
C ARG A 319 27.89 -7.82 -8.04
N LEU A 320 26.72 -7.32 -7.62
CA LEU A 320 25.84 -8.07 -6.73
C LEU A 320 25.29 -9.32 -7.42
N LEU A 321 24.83 -9.19 -8.67
CA LEU A 321 24.25 -10.29 -9.44
C LEU A 321 25.28 -11.37 -9.78
N GLU A 322 26.56 -11.02 -9.94
CA GLU A 322 27.66 -11.98 -10.08
C GLU A 322 27.82 -12.88 -8.85
N GLN A 323 27.42 -12.41 -7.66
CA GLN A 323 27.45 -13.18 -6.43
C GLN A 323 26.16 -13.97 -6.18
N ALA A 324 25.25 -14.04 -7.15
CA ALA A 324 24.06 -14.85 -7.03
C ALA A 324 24.44 -16.35 -6.93
N PRO A 325 23.87 -17.11 -5.98
CA PRO A 325 24.22 -18.52 -5.79
C PRO A 325 23.73 -19.44 -6.94
N GLY A 326 23.05 -18.88 -7.93
CA GLY A 326 22.59 -19.59 -9.12
C GLY A 326 21.62 -18.74 -9.96
N ARG A 327 21.22 -19.29 -11.11
CA ARG A 327 20.34 -18.59 -12.06
C ARG A 327 18.94 -18.30 -11.52
N PHE A 328 18.44 -19.12 -10.59
CA PHE A 328 17.12 -18.92 -10.01
C PHE A 328 17.05 -17.65 -9.15
N PRO A 329 17.91 -17.43 -8.12
CA PRO A 329 17.93 -16.14 -7.41
C PRO A 329 18.35 -14.97 -8.29
N GLU A 330 19.27 -15.16 -9.25
CA GLU A 330 19.68 -14.11 -10.19
C GLU A 330 18.49 -13.58 -11.01
N ALA A 331 17.75 -14.48 -11.67
CA ALA A 331 16.54 -14.13 -12.43
C ALA A 331 15.50 -13.43 -11.55
N PHE A 332 15.34 -13.90 -10.30
CA PHE A 332 14.39 -13.31 -9.35
C PHE A 332 14.77 -11.88 -8.99
N TRP A 333 16.05 -11.58 -8.76
CA TRP A 333 16.51 -10.23 -8.45
C TRP A 333 16.51 -9.33 -9.68
N LEU A 334 16.79 -9.87 -10.87
CA LEU A 334 16.66 -9.16 -12.15
C LEU A 334 15.23 -8.65 -12.38
N CYS A 335 14.19 -9.38 -11.96
CA CYS A 335 12.82 -8.85 -11.98
C CYS A 335 12.68 -7.52 -11.22
N GLY A 336 13.39 -7.34 -10.10
CA GLY A 336 13.42 -6.08 -9.36
C GLY A 336 14.30 -5.01 -10.01
N PHE A 337 15.53 -5.37 -10.38
CA PHE A 337 16.53 -4.42 -10.89
C PHE A 337 16.33 -3.99 -12.34
N HIS A 338 15.86 -4.89 -13.20
CA HIS A 338 15.75 -4.68 -14.65
C HIS A 338 14.29 -4.52 -15.14
N ALA A 339 13.30 -4.90 -14.31
CA ALA A 339 11.88 -4.76 -14.64
C ALA A 339 11.08 -3.97 -13.58
N GLY A 340 11.73 -3.43 -12.54
CA GLY A 340 11.08 -2.62 -11.51
C GLY A 340 9.97 -3.33 -10.73
N MET A 341 9.93 -4.66 -10.73
CA MET A 341 8.89 -5.45 -10.07
C MET A 341 8.95 -5.32 -8.54
N ARG A 342 7.78 -5.36 -7.89
CA ARG A 342 7.68 -5.40 -6.43
C ARG A 342 8.09 -6.77 -5.93
N LEU A 343 9.33 -6.88 -5.48
CA LEU A 343 9.80 -8.08 -4.80
C LEU A 343 9.28 -8.11 -3.35
N PRO A 344 8.89 -9.29 -2.84
CA PRO A 344 8.88 -10.59 -3.52
C PRO A 344 7.61 -10.87 -4.34
N GLY A 345 6.51 -10.20 -4.02
CA GLY A 345 5.16 -10.67 -4.37
C GLY A 345 4.87 -10.72 -5.87
N GLU A 346 5.19 -9.67 -6.63
CA GLU A 346 4.93 -9.65 -8.09
C GLU A 346 5.78 -10.68 -8.81
N ALA A 347 7.03 -10.88 -8.38
CA ALA A 347 7.89 -11.90 -8.98
C ALA A 347 7.42 -13.32 -8.62
N LEU A 348 7.10 -13.59 -7.34
CA LEU A 348 6.59 -14.91 -6.93
C LEU A 348 5.22 -15.23 -7.55
N GLY A 349 4.41 -14.21 -7.87
CA GLY A 349 3.14 -14.35 -8.58
C GLY A 349 3.27 -14.48 -10.09
N LEU A 350 4.46 -14.23 -10.67
CA LEU A 350 4.66 -14.25 -12.12
C LEU A 350 4.47 -15.66 -12.68
N ARG A 351 3.63 -15.78 -13.71
CA ARG A 351 3.38 -17.01 -14.47
C ARG A 351 4.03 -16.98 -15.85
N TRP A 352 4.32 -18.14 -16.43
CA TRP A 352 4.97 -18.24 -17.74
C TRP A 352 4.15 -17.61 -18.87
N GLY A 353 2.83 -17.78 -18.87
CA GLY A 353 1.95 -17.16 -19.88
C GLY A 353 1.94 -15.62 -19.84
N ALA A 354 2.52 -15.02 -18.79
CA ALA A 354 2.68 -13.58 -18.68
C ALA A 354 4.06 -13.07 -19.19
N VAL A 355 4.96 -13.99 -19.56
CA VAL A 355 6.29 -13.71 -20.11
C VAL A 355 6.28 -14.02 -21.61
N ASP A 356 6.34 -12.98 -22.41
CA ASP A 356 6.28 -13.07 -23.87
C ASP A 356 7.68 -12.86 -24.45
N PHE A 357 8.36 -13.97 -24.72
CA PHE A 357 9.73 -13.97 -25.25
C PHE A 357 9.83 -13.49 -26.70
N VAL A 358 8.73 -13.54 -27.45
CA VAL A 358 8.65 -13.09 -28.85
C VAL A 358 8.50 -11.58 -28.90
N ALA A 359 7.52 -11.03 -28.18
CA ALA A 359 7.34 -9.58 -28.07
C ALA A 359 8.39 -8.92 -27.15
N GLY A 360 9.12 -9.71 -26.36
CA GLY A 360 10.17 -9.22 -25.46
C GLY A 360 9.62 -8.49 -24.24
N VAL A 361 8.45 -8.87 -23.74
CA VAL A 361 7.76 -8.15 -22.64
C VAL A 361 7.28 -9.07 -21.52
N ILE A 362 7.15 -8.51 -20.32
CA ILE A 362 6.53 -9.15 -19.15
C ILE A 362 5.27 -8.38 -18.79
N ARG A 363 4.16 -9.10 -18.59
CA ARG A 363 2.88 -8.55 -18.15
C ARG A 363 2.62 -8.99 -16.70
N VAL A 364 2.42 -8.05 -15.78
CA VAL A 364 2.36 -8.37 -14.34
C VAL A 364 0.93 -8.21 -13.84
N TYR A 365 0.19 -9.32 -13.83
CA TYR A 365 -1.22 -9.37 -13.41
C TYR A 365 -1.40 -9.87 -11.98
N ASP A 366 -0.56 -10.83 -11.59
CA ASP A 366 -0.69 -11.58 -10.35
C ASP A 366 0.35 -11.16 -9.31
N ASN A 367 0.03 -11.44 -8.05
CA ASN A 367 0.87 -11.18 -6.90
C ASN A 367 0.78 -12.37 -5.95
N TRP A 368 1.89 -12.81 -5.37
CA TRP A 368 1.88 -13.91 -4.40
C TRP A 368 2.17 -13.39 -3.00
N VAL A 369 1.17 -13.46 -2.11
CA VAL A 369 1.25 -12.91 -0.75
C VAL A 369 0.65 -13.90 0.24
N ARG A 370 1.36 -14.13 1.36
CA ARG A 370 0.91 -15.04 2.44
C ARG A 370 0.49 -16.44 1.92
N ASN A 371 1.28 -16.99 0.98
CA ASN A 371 1.07 -18.29 0.35
C ASN A 371 -0.24 -18.43 -0.44
N ALA A 372 -0.69 -17.34 -1.07
CA ALA A 372 -1.84 -17.35 -1.96
C ALA A 372 -1.64 -16.37 -3.11
N VAL A 373 -2.30 -16.66 -4.24
CA VAL A 373 -2.44 -15.72 -5.35
C VAL A 373 -3.39 -14.60 -4.91
N ASP A 374 -2.97 -13.37 -5.18
CA ASP A 374 -3.73 -12.13 -5.02
C ASP A 374 -3.56 -11.35 -6.33
N THR A 375 -4.46 -10.42 -6.62
CA THR A 375 -4.29 -9.52 -7.77
C THR A 375 -3.24 -8.46 -7.43
N THR A 376 -2.58 -7.89 -8.43
CA THR A 376 -1.78 -6.69 -8.20
C THR A 376 -2.65 -5.54 -7.68
N LYS A 377 -2.04 -4.55 -7.02
CA LYS A 377 -2.78 -3.40 -6.47
C LYS A 377 -3.31 -2.45 -7.56
N THR A 378 -2.85 -2.61 -8.80
CA THR A 378 -3.12 -1.76 -9.95
C THR A 378 -3.51 -2.64 -11.14
N PRO A 379 -4.79 -2.64 -11.59
CA PRO A 379 -5.28 -3.56 -12.61
C PRO A 379 -4.71 -3.26 -14.02
N ASP A 380 -4.44 -1.99 -14.34
CA ASP A 380 -3.90 -1.59 -15.63
C ASP A 380 -2.40 -1.31 -15.54
N SER A 381 -1.59 -2.27 -15.97
CA SER A 381 -0.14 -2.10 -16.05
C SER A 381 0.36 -2.19 -17.47
N ALA A 382 1.20 -1.23 -17.86
CA ALA A 382 1.92 -1.29 -19.10
C ALA A 382 2.83 -2.54 -19.11
N PRO A 383 2.95 -3.24 -20.26
CA PRO A 383 3.92 -4.32 -20.40
C PRO A 383 5.34 -3.79 -20.17
N ILE A 384 6.16 -4.57 -19.48
CA ILE A 384 7.53 -4.20 -19.14
C ILE A 384 8.47 -4.80 -20.19
N PRO A 385 9.25 -4.00 -20.94
CA PRO A 385 10.26 -4.54 -21.84
C PRO A 385 11.34 -5.32 -21.08
N MET A 386 11.73 -6.48 -21.61
CA MET A 386 12.81 -7.28 -21.06
C MET A 386 14.16 -6.80 -21.59
N THR A 387 15.07 -6.49 -20.67
CA THR A 387 16.50 -6.36 -21.03
C THR A 387 17.05 -7.73 -21.48
N PRO A 388 18.09 -7.79 -22.33
CA PRO A 388 18.70 -9.06 -22.76
C PRO A 388 19.07 -9.98 -21.59
N ARG A 389 19.73 -9.43 -20.56
CA ARG A 389 20.13 -10.20 -19.37
C ARG A 389 18.94 -10.84 -18.63
N LEU A 390 17.82 -10.10 -18.49
CA LEU A 390 16.61 -10.64 -17.86
C LEU A 390 15.97 -11.73 -18.73
N ARG A 391 15.91 -11.50 -20.05
CA ARG A 391 15.40 -12.48 -21.01
C ARG A 391 16.18 -13.80 -20.94
N ASP A 392 17.51 -13.73 -20.97
CA ASP A 392 18.37 -14.93 -20.94
C ASP A 392 18.28 -15.68 -19.61
N ALA A 393 18.19 -14.95 -18.49
CA ALA A 393 18.00 -15.54 -17.18
C ALA A 393 16.65 -16.28 -17.07
N LEU A 394 15.58 -15.70 -17.62
CA LEU A 394 14.26 -16.34 -17.67
C LEU A 394 14.22 -17.53 -18.62
N LEU A 395 14.84 -17.44 -19.80
CA LEU A 395 14.98 -18.57 -20.73
C LEU A 395 15.75 -19.74 -20.11
N THR A 396 16.77 -19.47 -19.31
CA THR A 396 17.48 -20.54 -18.60
C THR A 396 16.54 -21.30 -17.64
N LEU A 397 15.57 -20.62 -17.05
CA LEU A 397 14.59 -21.25 -16.17
C LEU A 397 13.52 -22.06 -16.92
N THR A 398 13.29 -21.82 -18.21
CA THR A 398 12.36 -22.66 -19.01
C THR A 398 12.94 -24.02 -19.34
N ALA A 399 14.27 -24.20 -19.25
CA ALA A 399 14.94 -25.47 -19.54
C ALA A 399 14.80 -26.54 -18.43
N ARG A 400 14.18 -26.20 -17.30
CA ARG A 400 13.96 -27.15 -16.20
C ARG A 400 12.83 -28.13 -16.52
N SER A 401 12.82 -29.30 -15.88
CA SER A 401 11.85 -30.37 -16.13
C SER A 401 10.47 -30.20 -15.45
N TYR A 402 10.26 -29.11 -14.69
CA TYR A 402 9.05 -28.92 -13.87
C TYR A 402 8.50 -27.49 -13.95
N CYS A 403 7.18 -27.36 -13.80
CA CYS A 403 6.49 -26.07 -13.68
C CYS A 403 6.86 -25.09 -14.82
N THR A 404 6.75 -25.53 -16.07
CA THR A 404 7.10 -24.77 -17.29
C THR A 404 5.89 -24.50 -18.20
N GLY A 405 4.68 -24.92 -17.81
CA GLY A 405 3.46 -24.59 -18.55
C GLY A 405 3.03 -23.15 -18.30
N ASP A 406 2.21 -22.61 -19.20
CA ASP A 406 1.79 -21.19 -19.17
C ASP A 406 1.11 -20.75 -17.86
N THR A 407 0.39 -21.67 -17.21
CA THR A 407 -0.29 -21.42 -15.93
C THR A 407 0.64 -21.57 -14.72
N ASP A 408 1.82 -22.16 -14.90
CA ASP A 408 2.78 -22.38 -13.83
C ASP A 408 3.49 -21.08 -13.46
N HIS A 409 3.87 -20.98 -12.19
CA HIS A 409 4.67 -19.86 -11.72
C HIS A 409 6.13 -20.01 -12.18
N VAL A 410 6.75 -18.89 -12.54
CA VAL A 410 8.15 -18.82 -12.97
C VAL A 410 9.07 -19.26 -11.82
N PHE A 411 8.85 -18.72 -10.62
CA PHE A 411 9.72 -18.94 -9.46
C PHE A 411 9.14 -19.98 -8.49
N THR A 412 9.21 -21.26 -8.86
CA THR A 412 8.69 -22.38 -8.05
C THR A 412 9.79 -23.25 -7.46
N ARG A 413 9.41 -24.07 -6.47
CA ARG A 413 10.23 -25.18 -5.97
C ARG A 413 9.79 -26.48 -6.61
N GLU A 414 10.76 -27.30 -7.00
CA GLU A 414 10.56 -28.62 -7.62
C GLU A 414 9.61 -29.51 -6.81
N VAL A 415 9.89 -29.73 -5.52
CA VAL A 415 9.17 -30.69 -4.67
C VAL A 415 7.72 -30.28 -4.41
N LEU A 416 7.46 -29.00 -4.18
CA LEU A 416 6.15 -28.51 -3.76
C LEU A 416 5.28 -28.00 -4.91
N ARG A 417 5.86 -27.79 -6.10
CA ARG A 417 5.18 -27.17 -7.26
C ARG A 417 4.44 -25.87 -6.89
N HIS A 418 4.96 -25.15 -5.91
CA HIS A 418 4.44 -23.88 -5.41
C HIS A 418 5.52 -22.80 -5.51
N PRO A 419 5.13 -21.50 -5.52
CA PRO A 419 6.08 -20.40 -5.50
C PRO A 419 7.08 -20.51 -4.35
N ALA A 420 8.31 -20.10 -4.62
CA ALA A 420 9.40 -20.22 -3.67
C ALA A 420 9.17 -19.40 -2.38
N GLY A 421 9.71 -19.92 -1.28
CA GLY A 421 9.73 -19.20 -0.02
C GLY A 421 10.56 -17.90 -0.11
N ASP A 422 9.97 -16.81 0.34
CA ASP A 422 10.53 -15.46 0.32
C ASP A 422 11.76 -15.29 1.25
N ARG A 423 11.77 -15.96 2.41
CA ARG A 423 12.91 -15.89 3.35
C ARG A 423 14.24 -16.39 2.75
N PRO A 424 14.30 -17.58 2.13
CA PRO A 424 15.50 -18.04 1.42
C PRO A 424 16.03 -17.07 0.36
N LEU A 425 15.15 -16.44 -0.42
CA LEU A 425 15.55 -15.46 -1.43
C LEU A 425 16.16 -14.20 -0.82
N ARG A 426 15.60 -13.72 0.31
CA ARG A 426 16.17 -12.61 1.07
C ARG A 426 17.50 -12.94 1.74
N ASP A 427 17.62 -14.13 2.30
CA ASP A 427 18.85 -14.58 2.96
C ASP A 427 19.97 -14.73 1.92
N ALA A 428 19.67 -15.32 0.75
CA ALA A 428 20.58 -15.37 -0.39
C ALA A 428 20.97 -13.97 -0.90
N PHE A 429 20.01 -13.04 -0.98
CA PHE A 429 20.28 -11.66 -1.40
C PHE A 429 21.24 -10.97 -0.41
N LYS A 430 21.02 -11.16 0.90
CA LYS A 430 21.90 -10.63 1.94
C LYS A 430 23.32 -11.21 1.84
N ALA A 431 23.45 -12.50 1.58
CA ALA A 431 24.74 -13.15 1.38
C ALA A 431 25.46 -12.60 0.14
N ALA A 432 24.75 -12.44 -0.98
CA ALA A 432 25.30 -11.85 -2.21
C ALA A 432 25.76 -10.39 -2.00
N GLN A 433 24.99 -9.59 -1.24
CA GLN A 433 25.40 -8.23 -0.85
C GLN A 433 26.73 -8.23 -0.08
N GLN A 434 26.87 -9.14 0.88
CA GLN A 434 28.08 -9.26 1.71
C GLN A 434 29.29 -9.69 0.86
N ALA A 435 29.11 -10.71 0.01
CA ALA A 435 30.17 -11.20 -0.88
C ALA A 435 30.63 -10.13 -1.89
N ALA A 436 29.69 -9.32 -2.40
CA ALA A 436 29.98 -8.24 -3.34
C ALA A 436 30.55 -6.97 -2.67
N GLY A 437 30.72 -6.95 -1.34
CA GLY A 437 31.13 -5.75 -0.59
C GLY A 437 30.15 -4.59 -0.71
N GLN A 438 28.87 -4.88 -0.97
CA GLN A 438 27.85 -3.86 -1.22
C GLN A 438 27.16 -3.42 0.06
N LYS A 439 26.75 -2.15 0.10
CA LYS A 439 25.93 -1.62 1.20
C LYS A 439 24.63 -2.41 1.34
N ARG A 440 24.07 -2.49 2.55
CA ARG A 440 22.85 -3.25 2.79
C ARG A 440 21.59 -2.45 2.42
N ILE A 441 20.95 -2.81 1.31
CA ILE A 441 19.58 -2.38 0.99
C ILE A 441 18.59 -3.53 1.17
N PRO A 442 17.34 -3.30 1.57
CA PRO A 442 16.32 -4.34 1.57
C PRO A 442 16.02 -4.85 0.15
N MET A 443 15.73 -6.15 -0.02
CA MET A 443 15.40 -6.74 -1.33
C MET A 443 14.20 -6.07 -2.03
N TYR A 444 13.24 -5.53 -1.27
CA TYR A 444 12.11 -4.80 -1.86
C TYR A 444 12.51 -3.41 -2.40
N ASN A 445 13.71 -2.91 -2.09
CA ASN A 445 14.23 -1.65 -2.60
C ASN A 445 14.93 -1.76 -3.96
N THR A 446 15.10 -2.95 -4.52
CA THR A 446 15.74 -3.15 -5.84
C THR A 446 15.08 -2.33 -6.96
N ARG A 447 13.76 -2.12 -6.87
CA ARG A 447 13.00 -1.25 -7.77
C ARG A 447 13.44 0.22 -7.73
N HIS A 448 14.01 0.71 -6.62
CA HIS A 448 14.56 2.07 -6.56
C HIS A 448 15.79 2.20 -7.45
N SER A 449 16.62 1.15 -7.55
CA SER A 449 17.74 1.13 -8.50
C SER A 449 17.24 1.22 -9.94
N PHE A 450 16.16 0.50 -10.28
CA PHE A 450 15.54 0.58 -11.60
C PHE A 450 15.02 1.99 -11.90
N GLY A 451 14.20 2.56 -11.00
CA GLY A 451 13.63 3.91 -11.18
C GLY A 451 14.68 5.00 -11.27
N THR A 452 15.67 4.99 -10.37
CA THR A 452 16.79 5.94 -10.40
C THR A 452 17.68 5.77 -11.62
N GLY A 453 17.92 4.53 -12.06
CA GLY A 453 18.67 4.24 -13.29
C GLY A 453 18.02 4.86 -14.52
N LEU A 454 16.71 4.64 -14.70
CA LEU A 454 15.96 5.24 -15.80
C LEU A 454 15.93 6.78 -15.73
N ALA A 455 15.78 7.35 -14.52
CA ALA A 455 15.80 8.79 -14.35
C ALA A 455 17.16 9.40 -14.74
N ARG A 456 18.27 8.71 -14.48
CA ARG A 456 19.61 9.14 -14.89
C ARG A 456 19.84 9.14 -16.39
N GLU A 457 19.23 8.18 -17.09
CA GLU A 457 19.23 8.13 -18.55
C GLU A 457 18.24 9.12 -19.18
N GLY A 458 17.59 9.98 -18.37
CA GLY A 458 16.67 11.02 -18.86
C GLY A 458 15.30 10.49 -19.29
N VAL A 459 14.92 9.27 -18.90
CA VAL A 459 13.60 8.71 -19.21
C VAL A 459 12.51 9.55 -18.54
N VAL A 460 11.46 9.88 -19.29
CA VAL A 460 10.36 10.72 -18.82
C VAL A 460 9.65 10.07 -17.61
N VAL A 461 9.36 10.89 -16.59
CA VAL A 461 8.76 10.44 -15.31
C VAL A 461 7.48 9.62 -15.49
N ARG A 462 6.64 9.92 -16.49
CA ARG A 462 5.42 9.14 -16.79
C ARG A 462 5.72 7.73 -17.26
N THR A 463 6.76 7.56 -18.09
CA THR A 463 7.20 6.24 -18.56
C THR A 463 7.74 5.42 -17.40
N ILE A 464 8.57 6.02 -16.54
CA ILE A 464 9.06 5.35 -15.32
C ILE A 464 7.87 4.94 -14.43
N SER A 465 6.89 5.83 -14.24
CA SER A 465 5.69 5.56 -13.43
C SER A 465 4.87 4.39 -13.98
N ALA A 466 4.72 4.31 -15.30
CA ALA A 466 4.02 3.23 -15.98
C ALA A 466 4.75 1.88 -15.82
N LEU A 467 6.07 1.85 -16.08
CA LEU A 467 6.89 0.64 -15.94
C LEU A 467 6.95 0.14 -14.49
N MET A 468 6.93 1.06 -13.51
CA MET A 468 6.96 0.73 -12.08
C MET A 468 5.56 0.48 -11.49
N ARG A 469 4.48 0.69 -12.26
CA ARG A 469 3.09 0.53 -11.81
C ARG A 469 2.79 1.36 -10.55
N HIS A 470 3.15 2.64 -10.60
CA HIS A 470 2.82 3.59 -9.53
C HIS A 470 1.44 4.20 -9.78
N ASP A 471 0.56 4.08 -8.77
CA ASP A 471 -0.77 4.70 -8.75
C ASP A 471 -0.69 6.23 -8.71
N ARG A 472 0.31 6.78 -7.99
CA ARG A 472 0.53 8.22 -7.85
C ARG A 472 1.87 8.63 -8.44
N LEU A 473 1.85 9.63 -9.30
CA LEU A 473 3.06 10.17 -9.95
C LEU A 473 4.08 10.70 -8.94
N SER A 474 3.61 11.25 -7.81
CA SER A 474 4.49 11.73 -6.72
C SER A 474 5.40 10.65 -6.13
N THR A 475 5.02 9.37 -6.27
CA THR A 475 5.91 8.26 -5.87
C THR A 475 7.07 8.07 -6.84
N THR A 476 6.93 8.49 -8.09
CA THR A 476 7.98 8.43 -9.12
C THR A 476 8.85 9.68 -9.13
N GLU A 477 8.29 10.84 -8.80
CA GLU A 477 8.99 12.13 -8.79
C GLU A 477 10.27 12.13 -7.94
N GLN A 478 10.31 11.33 -6.87
CA GLN A 478 11.52 11.18 -6.03
C GLN A 478 12.76 10.73 -6.81
N TYR A 479 12.61 10.00 -7.92
CA TYR A 479 13.75 9.56 -8.74
C TYR A 479 14.34 10.70 -9.56
N MET A 480 13.54 11.72 -9.88
CA MET A 480 13.97 12.85 -10.71
C MET A 480 15.04 13.70 -10.04
N ALA A 481 15.19 13.61 -8.71
CA ALA A 481 16.30 14.20 -7.96
C ALA A 481 17.69 13.69 -8.42
N TYR A 482 17.73 12.54 -9.10
CA TYR A 482 18.95 11.93 -9.62
C TYR A 482 19.08 12.04 -11.14
N ALA A 483 18.15 12.71 -11.83
CA ALA A 483 18.24 12.96 -13.26
C ALA A 483 19.27 14.06 -13.54
N PRO A 484 20.27 13.84 -14.40
CA PRO A 484 21.25 14.87 -14.76
C PRO A 484 20.55 15.99 -15.53
N GLN A 485 20.95 17.24 -15.27
CA GLN A 485 20.42 18.41 -15.96
C GLN A 485 21.56 19.21 -16.62
N PRO A 486 22.29 18.62 -17.59
CA PRO A 486 23.47 19.24 -18.18
C PRO A 486 23.12 20.56 -18.89
N ASP A 487 21.94 20.65 -19.51
CA ASP A 487 21.46 21.89 -20.11
C ASP A 487 21.19 22.98 -19.07
N LEU A 488 20.59 22.64 -17.92
CA LEU A 488 20.37 23.59 -16.84
C LEU A 488 21.71 24.03 -16.25
N ALA A 489 22.63 23.10 -16.00
CA ALA A 489 23.98 23.41 -15.55
C ALA A 489 24.68 24.37 -16.52
N ARG A 490 24.57 24.15 -17.84
CA ARG A 490 25.09 25.05 -18.87
C ARG A 490 24.44 26.43 -18.84
N ARG A 491 23.12 26.50 -18.66
CA ARG A 491 22.38 27.77 -18.54
C ARG A 491 22.75 28.54 -17.27
N ILE A 492 22.87 27.85 -16.14
CA ILE A 492 23.33 28.42 -14.86
C ILE A 492 24.76 28.93 -15.01
N ALA A 493 25.67 28.13 -15.59
CA ALA A 493 27.04 28.55 -15.87
C ALA A 493 27.08 29.78 -16.77
N SER A 494 26.28 29.80 -17.85
CA SER A 494 26.16 30.95 -18.74
C SER A 494 25.62 32.21 -18.05
N ALA A 495 24.76 32.08 -17.04
CA ALA A 495 24.16 33.20 -16.34
C ALA A 495 25.07 33.73 -15.21
N LEU A 496 25.73 32.84 -14.46
CA LEU A 496 26.54 33.18 -13.29
C LEU A 496 28.02 33.41 -13.60
N GLN A 497 28.52 32.78 -14.66
CA GLN A 497 29.92 32.88 -15.09
C GLN A 497 30.03 33.16 -16.60
N PRO A 498 29.54 34.32 -17.06
CA PRO A 498 29.57 34.65 -18.49
C PRO A 498 31.00 34.69 -19.06
N ALA A 499 32.02 34.93 -18.23
CA ALA A 499 33.43 35.00 -18.62
C ALA A 499 34.14 33.62 -18.71
N THR A 500 33.55 32.54 -18.20
CA THR A 500 34.10 31.17 -18.33
C THR A 500 33.42 30.35 -19.43
N GLN A 501 32.59 30.99 -20.27
CA GLN A 501 32.16 30.36 -21.51
C GLN A 501 33.41 29.93 -22.30
N PRO A 502 33.44 28.70 -22.85
CA PRO A 502 34.50 28.33 -23.78
C PRO A 502 34.57 29.45 -24.83
N LEU A 503 35.77 30.02 -25.01
CA LEU A 503 36.03 31.08 -25.98
C LEU A 503 35.21 30.79 -27.21
N ARG A 504 34.36 31.74 -27.58
CA ARG A 504 33.60 31.70 -28.82
C ARG A 504 34.61 31.39 -29.91
N VAL A 505 34.66 30.14 -30.38
CA VAL A 505 35.48 29.79 -31.53
C VAL A 505 34.76 30.47 -32.68
N GLU A 506 35.16 31.71 -32.96
CA GLU A 506 34.79 32.34 -34.21
C GLU A 506 35.30 31.39 -35.28
N ALA A 507 34.37 30.88 -36.10
CA ALA A 507 34.74 30.06 -37.24
C ALA A 507 35.82 30.83 -38.01
N PHE A 508 37.04 30.31 -38.00
CA PHE A 508 38.15 30.91 -38.71
C PHE A 508 37.75 31.00 -40.18
N ARG A 509 37.35 32.19 -40.62
CA ARG A 509 37.20 32.46 -42.05
C ARG A 509 38.60 32.71 -42.56
N ALA A 510 39.24 31.66 -43.07
CA ALA A 510 40.49 31.82 -43.79
C ALA A 510 40.27 32.84 -44.92
N PRO A 511 41.03 33.94 -44.97
CA PRO A 511 41.04 34.80 -46.13
C PRO A 511 41.97 34.14 -47.17
N GLY A 512 41.42 33.28 -48.01
CA GLY A 512 42.18 32.66 -49.10
C GLY A 512 41.82 31.22 -49.40
N ASP A 513 42.22 30.80 -50.60
CA ASP A 513 42.03 29.48 -51.20
C ASP A 513 42.31 28.35 -50.19
N ILE A 514 41.31 27.47 -50.00
CA ILE A 514 41.35 26.33 -49.08
C ILE A 514 42.55 25.43 -49.37
N SER A 515 43.06 25.42 -50.60
CA SER A 515 44.22 24.63 -51.02
C SER A 515 45.52 25.02 -50.29
N GLN A 516 45.76 26.32 -50.07
CA GLN A 516 46.96 26.78 -49.35
C GLN A 516 46.90 26.51 -47.84
N LEU A 517 45.68 26.49 -47.27
CA LEU A 517 45.48 26.12 -45.86
C LEU A 517 45.76 24.63 -45.64
N LEU A 518 45.35 23.79 -46.58
CA LEU A 518 45.58 22.34 -46.54
C LEU A 518 47.05 21.98 -46.75
N GLU A 519 47.76 22.67 -47.66
CA GLU A 519 49.21 22.51 -47.83
C GLU A 519 49.99 22.92 -46.56
N ARG A 520 49.63 24.03 -45.91
CA ARG A 520 50.24 24.43 -44.63
C ARG A 520 49.94 23.45 -43.49
N LEU A 521 48.73 22.88 -43.45
CA LEU A 521 48.38 21.88 -42.44
C LEU A 521 49.14 20.57 -42.65
N ASP A 522 49.43 20.17 -43.89
CA ASP A 522 50.25 18.98 -44.18
C ASP A 522 51.75 19.21 -43.84
N GLU A 523 52.23 20.44 -43.92
CA GLU A 523 53.60 20.81 -43.49
C GLU A 523 53.75 21.00 -41.96
N GLU A 524 52.72 21.52 -41.28
CA GLU A 524 52.78 21.87 -39.85
C GLU A 524 52.36 20.72 -38.91
N ILE A 525 51.70 19.66 -39.39
CA ILE A 525 51.31 18.51 -38.55
C ILE A 525 52.48 17.53 -38.43
N PRO A 526 53.10 17.34 -37.24
CA PRO A 526 54.13 16.32 -37.06
C PRO A 526 53.55 14.94 -37.38
N ALA A 527 54.28 14.11 -38.12
CA ALA A 527 53.83 12.79 -38.60
C ALA A 527 53.24 11.84 -37.53
N LYS A 528 53.48 12.13 -36.24
CA LYS A 528 52.84 11.51 -35.08
C LYS A 528 51.31 11.74 -35.05
N TRP A 529 50.85 12.96 -35.30
CA TRP A 529 49.44 13.36 -35.19
C TRP A 529 48.61 12.93 -36.41
N ALA A 530 49.22 12.90 -37.60
CA ALA A 530 48.58 12.39 -38.82
C ALA A 530 48.20 10.90 -38.73
N ARG A 531 48.81 10.15 -37.80
CA ARG A 531 48.50 8.74 -37.53
C ARG A 531 47.29 8.60 -36.61
N GLU A 532 47.21 9.42 -35.55
CA GLU A 532 46.09 9.46 -34.60
C GLU A 532 44.78 9.94 -35.23
N VAL A 533 44.83 10.93 -36.12
CA VAL A 533 43.65 11.42 -36.84
C VAL A 533 43.11 10.35 -37.81
N ARG A 534 44.00 9.62 -38.48
CA ARG A 534 43.62 8.47 -39.34
C ARG A 534 43.03 7.33 -38.53
N ASP A 535 43.59 7.04 -37.36
CA ASP A 535 43.10 6.01 -36.43
C ASP A 535 41.69 6.33 -35.88
N CYS A 536 41.43 7.59 -35.52
CA CYS A 536 40.10 8.04 -35.08
C CYS A 536 39.04 7.97 -36.20
N SER A 537 39.44 8.29 -37.44
CA SER A 537 38.57 8.17 -38.62
C SER A 537 38.27 6.71 -38.99
N ALA A 538 39.25 5.82 -38.83
CA ALA A 538 39.07 4.38 -39.04
C ALA A 538 38.17 3.73 -37.97
N ARG A 539 38.24 4.18 -36.71
CA ARG A 539 37.40 3.66 -35.61
C ARG A 539 35.94 4.10 -35.68
N THR A 540 35.61 5.12 -36.47
CA THR A 540 34.25 5.64 -36.63
C THR A 540 33.50 5.09 -37.86
N ARG A 541 34.14 4.22 -38.66
CA ARG A 541 33.52 3.43 -39.73
C ARG A 541 33.69 1.94 -39.35
N GLU A 542 32.67 1.21 -38.90
CA GLU A 542 31.75 0.38 -39.71
C GLU A 542 30.93 -0.60 -38.80
N PRO A 543 29.90 -1.35 -39.26
CA PRO A 543 29.62 -1.75 -40.65
C PRO A 543 28.22 -1.42 -41.19
N ARG A 544 28.17 -1.18 -42.52
CA ARG A 544 26.94 -1.17 -43.32
C ARG A 544 26.51 -2.61 -43.62
N TRP A 545 25.21 -2.84 -43.45
CA TRP A 545 24.50 -4.00 -43.94
C TRP A 545 24.64 -4.15 -45.46
N SER A 546 24.90 -5.37 -45.91
CA SER A 546 24.85 -5.76 -47.31
C SER A 546 23.40 -5.86 -47.79
N THR A 547 23.04 -5.12 -48.83
CA THR A 547 22.03 -5.56 -49.79
C THR A 547 22.52 -5.21 -51.18
N SER A 548 23.04 -6.22 -51.86
CA SER A 548 23.12 -6.31 -53.30
C SER A 548 21.70 -6.43 -53.89
N ASN A 549 21.57 -6.05 -55.16
CA ASN A 549 20.40 -6.12 -56.06
C ASN A 549 19.48 -4.89 -56.05
N LEU A 550 19.63 -3.98 -57.03
CA LEU A 550 19.01 -4.13 -58.35
C LEU A 550 19.40 -2.95 -59.26
N SER A 551 19.90 -3.26 -60.44
CA SER A 551 20.06 -2.35 -61.58
C SER A 551 18.70 -2.10 -62.25
N SER A 552 18.60 -0.94 -62.90
CA SER A 552 17.65 -0.56 -63.96
C SER A 552 16.26 -0.03 -63.57
N ARG A 553 16.05 1.28 -63.77
CA ARG A 553 15.15 1.82 -64.81
C ARG A 553 14.93 3.34 -64.62
N VAL A 554 15.26 4.08 -65.68
CA VAL A 554 14.47 5.15 -66.33
C VAL A 554 13.82 6.22 -65.44
N GLY A 555 14.16 7.50 -65.70
CA GLY A 555 13.24 8.60 -65.42
C GLY A 555 13.86 9.98 -65.26
N ALA A 556 14.24 10.61 -66.36
CA ALA A 556 14.48 12.06 -66.42
C ALA A 556 13.22 12.84 -66.00
N ARG A 557 13.37 13.90 -65.19
CA ARG A 557 12.62 15.18 -65.34
C ARG A 557 13.07 16.25 -64.32
N ARG A 558 13.63 17.33 -64.90
CA ARG A 558 13.43 18.78 -64.64
C ARG A 558 13.57 19.36 -63.23
N ALA A 559 14.59 20.22 -63.15
CA ALA A 559 14.63 21.59 -62.63
C ALA A 559 13.32 22.21 -62.08
N GLY A 560 13.45 22.86 -60.93
CA GLY A 560 12.47 23.78 -60.37
C GLY A 560 13.05 24.52 -59.16
N SER A 561 13.55 25.73 -59.38
CA SER A 561 14.06 26.63 -58.36
C SER A 561 12.98 27.07 -57.37
N CYS A 562 13.32 27.31 -56.10
CA CYS A 562 12.94 28.57 -55.45
C CYS A 562 13.68 28.75 -54.10
N ALA A 563 14.50 29.79 -54.04
CA ALA A 563 15.02 30.36 -52.82
C ALA A 563 14.20 31.63 -52.49
N LYS A 564 13.86 31.81 -51.22
CA LYS A 564 13.78 33.07 -50.44
C LYS A 564 12.67 32.99 -49.38
N CYS A 565 13.05 33.18 -48.11
CA CYS A 565 12.54 34.30 -47.32
C CYS A 565 13.36 34.46 -46.03
N CYS A 566 13.86 35.69 -45.85
CA CYS A 566 14.66 36.18 -44.74
C CYS A 566 13.84 37.19 -43.91
N VAL A 567 14.06 37.14 -42.59
CA VAL A 567 14.15 38.27 -41.62
C VAL A 567 12.87 39.02 -41.17
N ALA A 568 12.70 39.09 -39.84
CA ALA A 568 12.22 40.27 -39.11
C ALA A 568 12.90 40.35 -37.72
N SER A 569 13.17 41.57 -37.26
CA SER A 569 14.21 41.98 -36.31
C SER A 569 13.73 43.00 -35.26
N GLY A 570 14.46 43.18 -34.14
CA GLY A 570 14.49 44.39 -33.28
C GLY A 570 14.44 44.10 -31.76
N VAL A 571 15.35 44.54 -30.86
CA VAL A 571 15.62 45.92 -30.34
C VAL A 571 16.78 45.87 -29.27
N PRO A 572 17.51 46.97 -28.89
CA PRO A 572 19.00 47.06 -28.78
C PRO A 572 19.62 47.25 -27.35
N PRO A 573 20.97 47.48 -27.20
CA PRO A 573 21.70 47.49 -25.90
C PRO A 573 22.10 48.89 -25.36
N LYS A 574 22.43 49.00 -24.06
CA LYS A 574 23.14 50.15 -23.45
C LYS A 574 24.24 49.74 -22.46
N MET A 575 25.32 50.54 -22.47
CA MET A 575 26.62 50.44 -21.79
C MET A 575 26.62 50.70 -20.27
N LEU A 576 27.64 50.16 -19.56
CA LEU A 576 28.42 50.90 -18.55
C LEU A 576 29.78 50.21 -18.27
N ARG A 577 30.82 51.02 -18.06
CA ARG A 577 32.27 50.70 -17.95
C ARG A 577 32.76 50.50 -16.50
N LEU A 578 33.99 49.97 -16.41
CA LEU A 578 35.08 50.14 -15.41
C LEU A 578 35.42 48.95 -14.49
N ALA A 579 36.74 48.79 -14.30
CA ALA A 579 37.53 47.61 -13.89
C ALA A 579 38.12 47.78 -12.46
N PRO A 580 39.27 47.19 -12.06
CA PRO A 580 39.76 45.79 -12.01
C PRO A 580 40.19 45.39 -10.56
N LEU A 581 40.80 44.21 -10.34
CA LEU A 581 41.97 43.91 -9.44
C LEU A 581 42.07 42.39 -9.16
N ARG A 582 43.07 41.70 -9.75
CA ARG A 582 44.32 41.17 -9.13
C ARG A 582 44.16 39.92 -8.22
N ASN A 583 44.44 38.75 -8.83
CA ASN A 583 45.46 37.71 -8.51
C ASN A 583 46.35 37.93 -7.26
N PRO A 584 47.15 36.94 -6.75
CA PRO A 584 47.26 35.49 -7.00
C PRO A 584 47.40 34.63 -5.71
N ASP A 585 47.35 33.29 -5.81
CA ASP A 585 48.35 32.43 -5.14
C ASP A 585 48.34 31.00 -5.73
N ARG A 586 49.54 30.57 -6.14
CA ARG A 586 49.95 29.30 -6.78
C ARG A 586 50.35 28.25 -5.69
N PRO A 587 50.92 27.05 -5.97
CA PRO A 587 50.99 26.20 -7.19
C PRO A 587 50.74 24.67 -6.95
N SER A 588 50.45 23.94 -8.04
CA SER A 588 50.93 22.59 -8.49
C SER A 588 50.99 21.40 -7.50
N VAL A 589 50.62 20.14 -7.81
CA VAL A 589 50.85 19.24 -8.98
C VAL A 589 49.76 18.14 -8.86
N ILE A 590 49.01 17.66 -9.87
CA ILE A 590 49.35 16.72 -10.96
C ILE A 590 48.15 16.69 -11.93
N ALA A 591 48.34 17.04 -13.21
CA ALA A 591 47.65 16.43 -14.35
C ALA A 591 48.40 16.82 -15.64
N ARG A 592 49.10 15.85 -16.22
CA ARG A 592 49.88 15.97 -17.45
C ARG A 592 49.01 15.65 -18.67
N CYS A 593 49.22 16.49 -19.70
CA CYS A 593 49.17 16.22 -21.14
C CYS A 593 47.83 15.83 -21.77
N VAL A 594 47.24 16.75 -22.54
CA VAL A 594 47.30 16.88 -24.02
C VAL A 594 46.77 18.31 -24.31
N GLU A 595 47.60 19.36 -24.52
CA GLU A 595 48.30 19.81 -25.76
C GLU A 595 47.33 20.01 -26.93
N SER A 596 47.36 21.06 -27.76
CA SER A 596 48.31 22.16 -28.01
C SER A 596 47.65 23.09 -29.03
#